data_AF-A0A3D5GLG0-F1
#
_entry.id   AF-A0A3D5GLG0-F1
#
_cell.length_a   1.000
_cell.length_b   1.000
_cell.length_c   1.000
_cell.angle_alpha   90.00
_cell.angle_beta   90.00
_cell.angle_gamma   90.00
#
_symmetry.space_group_name_H-M   'P 1'
#
loop_
_entity.id
_entity.type
_entity.pdbx_description
1 polymer ?
#
loop_
_entity_poly.entity_id
_entity_poly.type
_entity_poly.pdbx_seq_one_letter_code
_entity_poly.pdbx_strand_id
1 'polypeptide(L)'
;MIHPRGSERPDRRGALFAGLPSDSCDAGPSGVDGPAWEVLESFERFNQVDDVFNRASWDPEVATEEARRFFASYREPLRSWRNASGFGQRDYAIRNAAWQVVDVFAEMHDAEDLRDGFLSPLSQLRDGPSERFDLGSPEEASATVKQVARTFGADLVGLCAHDERWVYTERYARRADEGRPVGLPDGLTSVVVIGQAMDRGLVDTVPSALSGAATGLGYSKDAL
;
A
#
# COMPACT_ATOMS: atom_id res chain seq x y z
N MET A 1 -3.20 24.03 -14.87
CA MET A 1 -2.71 25.35 -14.42
C MET A 1 -2.51 25.23 -12.91
N ILE A 2 -1.30 24.85 -12.50
CA ILE A 2 -0.99 24.55 -11.09
C ILE A 2 -0.73 25.90 -10.40
N HIS A 3 -1.53 26.23 -9.39
CA HIS A 3 -1.29 27.39 -8.53
C HIS A 3 -0.06 27.13 -7.67
N PRO A 4 0.97 27.99 -7.66
CA PRO A 4 2.04 27.89 -6.68
C PRO A 4 1.65 28.65 -5.42
N ARG A 5 1.79 28.01 -4.24
CA ARG A 5 2.05 28.60 -2.90
C ARG A 5 1.81 27.49 -1.84
N GLY A 6 2.50 27.42 -0.71
CA GLY A 6 3.52 28.29 -0.13
C GLY A 6 4.52 27.48 0.70
N SER A 7 5.74 27.99 0.75
CA SER A 7 6.84 27.51 1.58
C SER A 7 6.53 27.76 3.05
N GLU A 8 6.36 26.69 3.83
CA GLU A 8 6.70 26.58 5.27
C GLU A 8 6.09 25.27 5.81
N ARG A 9 6.65 24.12 5.41
CA ARG A 9 6.56 22.90 6.23
C ARG A 9 7.89 22.77 6.98
N PRO A 10 7.89 22.57 8.30
CA PRO A 10 9.13 22.45 9.06
C PRO A 10 9.93 21.23 8.58
N ASP A 11 11.22 21.44 8.35
CA ASP A 11 12.20 20.42 7.98
C ASP A 11 12.35 19.40 9.12
N ARG A 12 11.67 18.25 9.01
CA ARG A 12 11.77 17.15 9.98
C ARG A 12 12.85 16.15 9.55
N ARG A 13 14.08 16.63 9.45
CA ARG A 13 15.27 15.75 9.32
C ARG A 13 15.68 15.24 10.71
N GLY A 14 15.14 14.08 11.10
CA GLY A 14 15.61 13.32 12.26
C GLY A 14 16.76 12.40 11.88
N ALA A 15 17.98 12.70 12.37
CA ALA A 15 19.15 11.85 12.24
C ALA A 15 19.11 10.71 13.28
N LEU A 16 19.44 9.49 12.84
CA LEU A 16 19.48 8.27 13.63
C LEU A 16 20.61 8.30 14.68
N PHE A 17 20.29 7.97 15.93
CA PHE A 17 21.27 7.54 16.94
C PHE A 17 20.69 6.38 17.77
N ALA A 18 21.58 5.45 18.14
CA ALA A 18 21.28 4.16 18.73
C ALA A 18 21.19 4.20 20.27
N GLY A 19 20.30 3.36 20.83
CA GLY A 19 20.27 3.02 22.26
C GLY A 19 19.07 2.15 22.70
N LEU A 20 19.33 0.85 22.85
CA LEU A 20 18.95 -0.19 23.86
C LEU A 20 17.55 -0.20 24.57
N PRO A 21 17.09 -1.39 25.04
CA PRO A 21 15.84 -2.01 24.59
C PRO A 21 14.64 -1.85 25.55
N SER A 22 13.44 -2.11 25.02
CA SER A 22 12.22 -2.28 25.83
C SER A 22 11.49 -3.59 25.52
N ASP A 23 11.03 -4.24 26.59
CA ASP A 23 10.33 -5.52 26.62
C ASP A 23 8.95 -5.47 25.95
N SER A 24 8.63 -6.42 25.08
CA SER A 24 7.37 -7.19 25.14
C SER A 24 7.20 -8.15 23.95
N CYS A 25 6.43 -9.19 24.24
CA CYS A 25 6.40 -10.48 23.58
C CYS A 25 5.59 -10.51 22.27
N ASP A 26 6.15 -11.12 21.22
CA ASP A 26 5.41 -11.61 20.04
C ASP A 26 6.04 -12.92 19.58
N ALA A 27 5.43 -14.08 19.80
CA ALA A 27 6.01 -15.35 19.34
C ALA A 27 6.19 -15.35 17.80
N GLY A 28 7.43 -15.20 17.36
CA GLY A 28 7.91 -15.31 15.99
C GLY A 28 7.99 -16.77 15.51
N PRO A 29 8.62 -17.02 14.35
CA PRO A 29 8.69 -18.35 13.76
C PRO A 29 9.32 -19.33 14.75
N SER A 30 8.75 -20.53 14.87
CA SER A 30 9.03 -21.55 15.88
C SER A 30 10.40 -21.42 16.55
N GLY A 31 10.43 -20.86 17.77
CA GLY A 31 11.63 -20.74 18.59
C GLY A 31 12.15 -19.32 18.86
N VAL A 32 11.46 -18.26 18.43
CA VAL A 32 11.80 -16.88 18.79
C VAL A 32 10.60 -16.21 19.45
N ASP A 33 10.67 -15.90 20.75
CA ASP A 33 9.69 -15.03 21.41
C ASP A 33 10.10 -13.58 21.17
N GLY A 34 9.25 -12.78 20.54
CA GLY A 34 9.46 -11.39 20.18
C GLY A 34 9.35 -11.10 18.67
N PRO A 35 8.98 -9.87 18.29
CA PRO A 35 9.05 -9.45 16.90
C PRO A 35 10.50 -9.57 16.40
N ALA A 36 10.69 -9.85 15.11
CA ALA A 36 12.03 -9.99 14.52
C ALA A 36 12.76 -8.63 14.33
N TRP A 37 12.30 -7.57 15.00
CA TRP A 37 12.75 -6.19 14.88
C TRP A 37 12.80 -5.50 16.24
N GLU A 38 13.71 -4.53 16.37
CA GLU A 38 13.83 -3.64 17.53
C GLU A 38 13.15 -2.29 17.21
N VAL A 39 12.36 -1.77 18.15
CA VAL A 39 11.78 -0.43 18.06
C VAL A 39 12.56 0.50 18.98
N LEU A 40 13.19 1.52 18.40
CA LEU A 40 13.97 2.51 19.14
C LEU A 40 13.04 3.48 19.89
N GLU A 41 13.54 4.07 20.98
CA GLU A 41 12.82 5.12 21.73
C GLU A 41 12.48 6.35 20.87
N SER A 42 13.29 6.60 19.83
CA SER A 42 13.09 7.70 18.87
C SER A 42 12.11 7.36 17.75
N PHE A 43 11.51 6.17 17.75
CA PHE A 43 10.55 5.78 16.72
C PHE A 43 9.31 6.68 16.76
N GLU A 44 9.00 7.27 15.62
CA GLU A 44 7.75 7.99 15.38
C GLU A 44 6.96 7.29 14.29
N ARG A 45 5.63 7.28 14.44
CA ARG A 45 4.73 6.80 13.38
C ARG A 45 4.93 7.61 12.11
N PHE A 46 4.91 6.92 10.97
CA PHE A 46 5.13 7.56 9.67
C PHE A 46 3.89 8.29 9.17
N ASN A 47 4.07 9.45 8.53
CA ASN A 47 3.00 10.15 7.83
C ASN A 47 2.97 9.70 6.35
N GLN A 48 1.85 9.16 5.86
CA GLN A 48 1.78 8.67 4.48
C GLN A 48 2.05 9.77 3.44
N VAL A 49 1.83 11.05 3.78
CA VAL A 49 2.14 12.20 2.92
C VAL A 49 3.63 12.25 2.54
N ASP A 50 4.50 11.74 3.43
CA ASP A 50 5.95 11.73 3.26
C ASP A 50 6.46 10.48 2.53
N ASP A 51 5.58 9.56 2.15
CA ASP A 51 5.94 8.45 1.26
C ASP A 51 6.47 8.96 -0.08
N VAL A 52 7.46 8.27 -0.66
CA VAL A 52 8.14 8.74 -1.88
C VAL A 52 7.20 8.89 -3.07
N PHE A 53 6.16 8.05 -3.19
CA PHE A 53 5.18 8.16 -4.27
C PHE A 53 4.29 9.38 -4.08
N ASN A 54 4.03 9.79 -2.84
CA ASN A 54 3.23 10.98 -2.52
C ASN A 54 4.08 12.25 -2.64
N ARG A 55 5.32 12.24 -2.12
CA ARG A 55 6.30 13.32 -2.29
C ARG A 55 6.58 13.65 -3.75
N ALA A 56 6.50 12.69 -4.66
CA ALA A 56 6.61 12.96 -6.10
C ALA A 56 5.51 13.90 -6.65
N SER A 57 4.49 14.22 -5.86
CA SER A 57 3.43 15.19 -6.21
C SER A 57 3.73 16.62 -5.73
N TRP A 58 4.43 16.79 -4.61
CA TRP A 58 4.54 18.09 -3.91
C TRP A 58 5.97 18.50 -3.54
N ASP A 59 6.89 17.56 -3.36
CA ASP A 59 8.26 17.81 -2.92
C ASP A 59 9.16 18.11 -4.13
N PRO A 60 9.75 19.31 -4.26
CA PRO A 60 10.63 19.66 -5.38
C PRO A 60 11.86 18.75 -5.54
N GLU A 61 12.34 18.11 -4.46
CA GLU A 61 13.49 17.19 -4.53
C GLU A 61 13.11 15.84 -5.18
N VAL A 62 11.84 15.43 -5.08
CA VAL A 62 11.34 14.13 -5.57
C VAL A 62 10.52 14.28 -6.85
N ALA A 63 9.73 15.36 -6.96
CA ALA A 63 8.87 15.68 -8.08
C ALA A 63 9.67 16.20 -9.29
N THR A 64 10.61 15.39 -9.76
CA THR A 64 11.41 15.63 -10.96
C THR A 64 10.58 15.41 -12.23
N GLU A 65 11.12 15.84 -13.39
CA GLU A 65 10.46 15.59 -14.67
C GLU A 65 10.41 14.10 -15.02
N GLU A 66 11.41 13.33 -14.60
CA GLU A 66 11.44 11.87 -14.70
C GLU A 66 10.32 11.23 -13.88
N ALA A 67 10.14 11.65 -12.61
CA ALA A 67 9.08 11.14 -11.76
C ALA A 67 7.70 11.47 -12.34
N ARG A 68 7.48 12.72 -12.78
CA ARG A 68 6.23 13.12 -13.45
C ARG A 68 5.94 12.28 -14.69
N ARG A 69 6.95 12.04 -15.54
CA ARG A 69 6.81 11.17 -16.73
C ARG A 69 6.51 9.73 -16.36
N PHE A 70 7.13 9.21 -15.30
CA PHE A 70 6.84 7.85 -14.80
C PHE A 70 5.37 7.71 -14.43
N PHE A 71 4.82 8.58 -13.57
CA PHE A 71 3.41 8.51 -13.17
C PHE A 71 2.46 8.81 -14.33
N ALA A 72 2.77 9.79 -15.18
CA ALA A 72 1.97 10.07 -16.37
C ALA A 72 1.86 8.86 -17.29
N SER A 73 2.91 8.03 -17.38
CA SER A 73 2.90 6.83 -18.23
C SER A 73 1.86 5.78 -17.81
N TYR A 74 1.37 5.80 -16.57
CA TYR A 74 0.32 4.88 -16.10
C TYR A 74 -1.09 5.39 -16.43
N ARG A 75 -1.25 6.69 -16.71
CA ARG A 75 -2.57 7.32 -16.94
C ARG A 75 -2.79 7.79 -18.37
N GLU A 76 -1.71 8.11 -19.07
CA GLU A 76 -1.74 8.64 -20.42
C GLU A 76 -1.11 7.68 -21.42
N PRO A 77 -1.59 7.66 -22.68
CA PRO A 77 -0.87 7.00 -23.75
C PRO A 77 0.55 7.51 -23.87
N LEU A 78 1.50 6.59 -24.02
CA LEU A 78 2.90 6.95 -24.25
C LEU A 78 3.04 7.80 -25.50
N ARG A 79 3.74 8.92 -25.35
CA ARG A 79 4.06 9.84 -26.45
C ARG A 79 5.41 9.54 -27.09
N SER A 80 6.26 8.78 -26.39
CA SER A 80 7.57 8.35 -26.85
C SER A 80 7.83 6.91 -26.43
N TRP A 81 8.59 6.19 -27.26
CA TRP A 81 8.90 4.78 -27.07
C TRP A 81 10.38 4.63 -26.79
N ARG A 82 10.73 3.85 -25.76
CA ARG A 82 12.12 3.49 -25.50
C ARG A 82 12.52 2.40 -26.49
N ASN A 83 13.61 2.60 -27.22
CA ASN A 83 14.16 1.59 -28.11
C ASN A 83 14.96 0.55 -27.30
N ALA A 84 14.26 -0.27 -26.52
CA ALA A 84 14.83 -1.32 -25.69
C ALA A 84 13.85 -2.50 -25.56
N SER A 85 14.38 -3.70 -25.39
CA SER A 85 13.57 -4.91 -25.16
C SER A 85 12.69 -4.73 -23.91
N GLY A 86 11.43 -5.14 -24.01
CA GLY A 86 10.47 -5.03 -22.91
C GLY A 86 9.85 -3.64 -22.73
N PHE A 87 10.06 -2.71 -23.67
CA PHE A 87 9.45 -1.37 -23.70
C PHE A 87 8.67 -1.09 -24.99
N GLY A 88 8.27 -2.15 -25.71
CA GLY A 88 7.46 -2.05 -26.91
C GLY A 88 5.97 -1.90 -26.60
N GLN A 89 5.18 -1.64 -27.64
CA GLN A 89 3.72 -1.48 -27.52
C GLN A 89 3.02 -2.67 -26.86
N ARG A 90 3.47 -3.90 -27.15
CA ARG A 90 2.91 -5.11 -26.55
C ARG A 90 3.16 -5.17 -25.04
N ASP A 91 4.37 -4.82 -24.61
CA ASP A 91 4.76 -4.82 -23.20
C ASP A 91 3.89 -3.84 -22.40
N TYR A 92 3.70 -2.64 -22.93
CA TYR A 92 2.84 -1.62 -22.32
C TYR A 92 1.35 -1.97 -22.38
N ALA A 93 0.88 -2.63 -23.45
CA ALA A 93 -0.50 -3.10 -23.53
C ALA A 93 -0.80 -4.15 -22.44
N ILE A 94 0.10 -5.13 -22.25
CA ILE A 94 -0.02 -6.15 -21.21
C ILE A 94 0.05 -5.50 -19.83
N ARG A 95 1.02 -4.60 -19.60
CA ARG A 95 1.12 -3.81 -18.37
C ARG A 95 -0.20 -3.10 -18.09
N ASN A 96 -0.71 -2.29 -19.00
CA ASN A 96 -1.91 -1.50 -18.75
C ASN A 96 -3.14 -2.38 -18.50
N ALA A 97 -3.29 -3.49 -19.23
CA ALA A 97 -4.37 -4.44 -19.00
C ALA A 97 -4.33 -5.06 -17.59
N ALA A 98 -3.12 -5.33 -17.07
CA ALA A 98 -2.94 -5.89 -15.73
C ALA A 98 -3.36 -4.93 -14.60
N TRP A 99 -3.32 -3.62 -14.81
CA TRP A 99 -3.73 -2.62 -13.82
C TRP A 99 -5.22 -2.28 -13.86
N GLN A 100 -5.95 -2.73 -14.88
CA GLN A 100 -7.32 -2.30 -15.16
C GLN A 100 -8.29 -2.45 -13.97
N VAL A 101 -8.26 -3.58 -13.26
CA VAL A 101 -9.23 -3.84 -12.17
C VAL A 101 -8.93 -2.91 -11.01
N VAL A 102 -7.68 -2.88 -10.55
CA VAL A 102 -7.30 -2.01 -9.44
C VAL A 102 -7.50 -0.53 -9.76
N ASP A 103 -7.21 -0.09 -10.98
CA ASP A 103 -7.40 1.31 -11.37
C ASP A 103 -8.87 1.73 -11.32
N VAL A 104 -9.81 0.83 -11.67
CA VAL A 104 -11.25 1.11 -11.52
C VAL A 104 -11.60 1.41 -10.07
N PHE A 105 -11.12 0.63 -9.09
CA PHE A 105 -11.36 0.89 -7.67
C PHE A 105 -10.65 2.15 -7.19
N ALA A 106 -9.37 2.29 -7.52
CA ALA A 106 -8.54 3.40 -7.07
C ALA A 106 -8.97 4.76 -7.65
N GLU A 107 -9.73 4.78 -8.74
CA GLU A 107 -10.23 6.01 -9.40
C GLU A 107 -11.74 6.24 -9.21
N MET A 108 -12.48 5.26 -8.70
CA MET A 108 -13.95 5.33 -8.55
C MET A 108 -14.40 6.54 -7.72
N HIS A 109 -13.66 6.84 -6.66
CA HIS A 109 -13.95 7.91 -5.68
C HIS A 109 -12.84 8.96 -5.63
N ASP A 110 -12.08 9.11 -6.71
CA ASP A 110 -10.95 10.05 -6.74
C ASP A 110 -11.43 11.49 -6.53
N ALA A 111 -12.65 11.84 -6.98
CA ALA A 111 -13.24 13.16 -6.77
C ALA A 111 -13.38 13.53 -5.28
N GLU A 112 -13.52 12.54 -4.40
CA GLU A 112 -13.62 12.69 -2.94
C GLU A 112 -12.27 12.58 -2.21
N ASP A 113 -11.14 12.56 -2.93
CA ASP A 113 -9.81 12.25 -2.40
C ASP A 113 -9.71 10.84 -1.78
N LEU A 114 -10.43 9.88 -2.34
CA LEU A 114 -10.37 8.48 -1.95
C LEU A 114 -9.74 7.66 -3.07
N ARG A 115 -8.64 6.97 -2.74
CA ARG A 115 -8.00 6.00 -3.65
C ARG A 115 -7.94 4.64 -2.96
N ASP A 116 -9.03 3.92 -3.10
CA ASP A 116 -9.26 2.59 -2.54
C ASP A 116 -8.06 1.66 -2.78
N GLY A 117 -7.53 1.08 -1.70
CA GLY A 117 -6.41 0.14 -1.73
C GLY A 117 -5.02 0.79 -1.78
N PHE A 118 -4.90 2.13 -1.92
CA PHE A 118 -3.60 2.83 -1.93
C PHE A 118 -3.52 3.93 -0.88
N LEU A 119 -4.39 4.93 -0.98
CA LEU A 119 -4.41 6.11 -0.11
C LEU A 119 -5.66 6.13 0.77
N SER A 120 -6.50 5.10 0.69
CA SER A 120 -7.74 4.94 1.45
C SER A 120 -8.10 3.46 1.56
N PRO A 121 -8.82 3.04 2.60
CA PRO A 121 -9.40 1.69 2.67
C PRO A 121 -10.27 1.38 1.45
N LEU A 122 -10.44 0.11 1.12
CA LEU A 122 -11.41 -0.32 0.11
C LEU A 122 -12.83 0.03 0.56
N SER A 123 -13.60 0.69 -0.31
CA SER A 123 -14.99 1.04 -0.06
C SER A 123 -15.86 -0.21 -0.15
N GLN A 124 -16.76 -0.38 0.82
CA GLN A 124 -17.74 -1.46 0.77
C GLN A 124 -18.95 -1.03 -0.08
N LEU A 125 -19.35 -1.87 -1.03
CA LEU A 125 -20.53 -1.59 -1.85
C LEU A 125 -21.84 -1.64 -1.04
N ARG A 126 -21.88 -2.44 0.02
CA ARG A 126 -23.03 -2.60 0.92
C ARG A 126 -22.55 -2.85 2.33
N ASP A 127 -23.28 -2.31 3.29
CA ASP A 127 -23.05 -2.58 4.70
C ASP A 127 -23.31 -4.06 5.01
N GLY A 128 -22.53 -4.58 5.96
CA GLY A 128 -22.81 -5.86 6.59
C GLY A 128 -24.05 -5.81 7.50
N PRO A 129 -24.57 -6.97 7.92
CA PRO A 129 -25.65 -7.00 8.92
C PRO A 129 -25.19 -6.37 10.25
N SER A 130 -26.13 -5.78 10.99
CA SER A 130 -25.86 -5.22 12.33
C SER A 130 -25.62 -6.30 13.39
N GLU A 131 -26.14 -7.50 13.18
CA GLU A 131 -25.89 -8.68 14.00
C GLU A 131 -24.47 -9.19 13.77
N ARG A 132 -23.71 -9.31 14.87
CA ARG A 132 -22.34 -9.83 14.83
C ARG A 132 -22.38 -11.35 14.76
N PHE A 133 -21.55 -11.90 13.88
CA PHE A 133 -21.31 -13.33 13.83
C PHE A 133 -20.35 -13.74 14.95
N ASP A 134 -20.75 -14.72 15.77
CA ASP A 134 -19.86 -15.32 16.76
C ASP A 134 -18.89 -16.29 16.07
N LEU A 135 -17.61 -15.94 16.09
CA LEU A 135 -16.53 -16.72 15.49
C LEU A 135 -15.99 -17.83 16.41
N GLY A 136 -16.52 -17.96 17.63
CA GLY A 136 -16.08 -18.94 18.61
C GLY A 136 -14.75 -18.57 19.27
N SER A 137 -13.91 -19.58 19.53
CA SER A 137 -12.60 -19.36 20.13
C SER A 137 -11.63 -18.64 19.16
N PRO A 138 -10.54 -18.03 19.65
CA PRO A 138 -9.51 -17.45 18.78
C PRO A 138 -8.94 -18.43 17.73
N GLU A 139 -8.83 -19.71 18.08
CA GLU A 139 -8.39 -20.78 17.19
C GLU A 139 -9.41 -21.05 16.07
N GLU A 140 -10.70 -21.13 16.42
CA GLU A 140 -11.80 -21.30 15.46
C GLU A 140 -11.94 -20.09 14.53
N ALA A 141 -11.85 -18.89 15.08
CA ALA A 141 -11.84 -17.63 14.34
C ALA A 141 -10.65 -17.58 13.37
N SER A 142 -9.43 -17.91 13.83
CA SER A 142 -8.22 -17.93 13.00
C SER A 142 -8.33 -18.94 11.87
N ALA A 143 -8.82 -20.15 12.14
CA ALA A 143 -9.02 -21.17 11.12
C ALA A 143 -10.02 -20.72 10.05
N THR A 144 -11.14 -20.13 10.47
CA THR A 144 -12.18 -19.61 9.59
C THR A 144 -11.65 -18.49 8.70
N VAL A 145 -10.99 -17.48 9.28
CA VAL A 145 -10.41 -16.35 8.53
C VAL A 145 -9.37 -16.83 7.51
N LYS A 146 -8.48 -17.76 7.89
CA LYS A 146 -7.49 -18.32 6.96
C LYS A 146 -8.14 -19.09 5.82
N GLN A 147 -9.20 -19.86 6.10
CA GLN A 147 -9.96 -20.57 5.07
C GLN A 147 -10.62 -19.59 4.09
N VAL A 148 -11.25 -18.53 4.61
CA VAL A 148 -11.86 -17.47 3.79
C VAL A 148 -10.80 -16.79 2.93
N ALA A 149 -9.71 -16.30 3.52
CA ALA A 149 -8.62 -15.62 2.78
C ALA A 149 -8.09 -16.47 1.62
N ARG A 150 -7.86 -17.78 1.83
CA ARG A 150 -7.42 -18.69 0.77
C ARG A 150 -8.49 -18.94 -0.29
N THR A 151 -9.76 -18.97 0.10
CA THR A 151 -10.89 -19.09 -0.84
C THR A 151 -10.94 -17.90 -1.78
N PHE A 152 -10.62 -16.70 -1.28
CA PHE A 152 -10.49 -15.47 -2.07
C PHE A 152 -9.10 -15.29 -2.71
N GLY A 153 -8.28 -16.35 -2.75
CA GLY A 153 -7.07 -16.39 -3.56
C GLY A 153 -5.78 -15.95 -2.86
N ALA A 154 -5.75 -15.79 -1.52
CA ALA A 154 -4.50 -15.57 -0.81
C ALA A 154 -3.57 -16.80 -0.87
N ASP A 155 -2.37 -16.63 -1.42
CA ASP A 155 -1.33 -17.68 -1.43
C ASP A 155 -0.77 -17.89 -0.01
N LEU A 156 -0.59 -16.79 0.73
CA LEU A 156 -0.19 -16.77 2.13
C LEU A 156 -1.23 -16.01 2.98
N VAL A 157 -1.43 -16.45 4.22
CA VAL A 157 -2.27 -15.72 5.18
C VAL A 157 -1.71 -15.90 6.60
N GLY A 158 -1.59 -14.79 7.31
CA GLY A 158 -1.16 -14.71 8.70
C GLY A 158 -2.09 -13.80 9.50
N LEU A 159 -2.05 -13.96 10.83
CA LEU A 159 -2.72 -13.07 11.76
C LEU A 159 -1.70 -12.61 12.79
N CYS A 160 -1.76 -11.35 13.17
CA CYS A 160 -0.96 -10.80 14.25
C CYS A 160 -1.79 -9.79 15.08
N ALA A 161 -1.27 -9.38 16.23
CA ALA A 161 -1.87 -8.30 17.00
C ALA A 161 -1.86 -6.99 16.19
N HIS A 162 -2.85 -6.14 16.45
CA HIS A 162 -2.81 -4.76 15.98
C HIS A 162 -1.72 -4.00 16.73
N ASP A 163 -0.87 -3.29 15.99
CA ASP A 163 0.20 -2.49 16.55
C ASP A 163 0.17 -1.10 15.90
N GLU A 164 -0.27 -0.12 16.70
CA GLU A 164 -0.50 1.25 16.28
C GLU A 164 0.77 1.95 15.78
N ARG A 165 1.96 1.43 16.12
CA ARG A 165 3.25 1.93 15.63
C ARG A 165 3.35 1.87 14.10
N TRP A 166 2.70 0.89 13.46
CA TRP A 166 2.76 0.70 12.01
C TRP A 166 1.61 1.37 11.25
N VAL A 167 0.67 1.99 11.96
CA VAL A 167 -0.44 2.74 11.34
C VAL A 167 0.06 4.13 10.98
N TYR A 168 -0.13 4.54 9.72
CA TYR A 168 0.18 5.90 9.31
C TYR A 168 -0.51 6.93 10.20
N THR A 169 0.13 8.06 10.47
CA THR A 169 -0.51 9.16 11.22
C THR A 169 -1.61 9.83 10.40
N GLU A 170 -1.38 10.01 9.11
CA GLU A 170 -2.33 10.55 8.15
C GLU A 170 -2.24 9.76 6.84
N ARG A 171 -3.36 9.69 6.12
CA ARG A 171 -3.40 9.30 4.71
C ARG A 171 -3.27 10.54 3.83
N TYR A 172 -2.77 10.39 2.61
CA TYR A 172 -2.63 11.54 1.70
C TYR A 172 -3.87 11.75 0.83
N ALA A 173 -4.51 12.91 0.95
CA ALA A 173 -5.57 13.38 0.05
C ALA A 173 -4.95 14.09 -1.15
N ARG A 174 -4.71 13.33 -2.23
CA ARG A 174 -3.86 13.76 -3.34
C ARG A 174 -4.35 14.99 -4.13
N ARG A 175 -5.66 15.18 -4.28
CA ARG A 175 -6.22 16.34 -5.01
C ARG A 175 -6.21 17.59 -4.13
N ALA A 176 -6.46 17.43 -2.83
CA ALA A 176 -6.36 18.52 -1.85
C ALA A 176 -4.91 18.85 -1.46
N ASP A 177 -3.96 17.96 -1.74
CA ASP A 177 -2.54 18.09 -1.40
C ASP A 177 -2.27 18.25 0.11
N GLU A 178 -2.97 17.45 0.91
CA GLU A 178 -2.93 17.52 2.37
C GLU A 178 -3.01 16.13 3.03
N GLY A 179 -2.57 16.05 4.29
CA GLY A 179 -2.82 14.90 5.14
C GLY A 179 -4.26 14.90 5.67
N ARG A 180 -4.86 13.71 5.77
CA ARG A 180 -6.17 13.50 6.40
C ARG A 180 -6.12 12.32 7.37
N PRO A 181 -7.06 12.21 8.33
CA PRO A 181 -7.16 11.03 9.18
C PRO A 181 -7.28 9.74 8.36
N VAL A 182 -6.62 8.67 8.80
CA VAL A 182 -6.63 7.37 8.11
C VAL A 182 -8.04 6.76 8.07
N GLY A 183 -8.86 7.02 9.09
CA GLY A 183 -10.26 6.58 9.14
C GLY A 183 -10.44 5.12 9.55
N LEU A 184 -9.47 4.54 10.28
CA LEU A 184 -9.65 3.22 10.89
C LEU A 184 -10.57 3.31 12.12
N PRO A 185 -11.41 2.28 12.37
CA PRO A 185 -12.24 2.24 13.57
C PRO A 185 -11.40 2.00 14.82
N ASP A 186 -11.89 2.48 15.96
CA ASP A 186 -11.27 2.23 17.26
C ASP A 186 -11.41 0.76 17.67
N GLY A 187 -10.50 0.29 18.53
CA GLY A 187 -10.60 -1.02 19.18
C GLY A 187 -10.19 -2.20 18.29
N LEU A 188 -9.46 -1.95 17.20
CA LEU A 188 -8.81 -3.01 16.42
C LEU A 188 -7.79 -3.76 17.30
N THR A 189 -7.93 -5.09 17.36
CA THR A 189 -7.07 -5.95 18.18
C THR A 189 -6.15 -6.83 17.35
N SER A 190 -6.44 -6.99 16.06
CA SER A 190 -5.75 -7.95 15.20
C SER A 190 -5.73 -7.48 13.76
N VAL A 191 -4.69 -7.90 13.04
CA VAL A 191 -4.50 -7.65 11.61
C VAL A 191 -4.46 -9.01 10.90
N VAL A 192 -5.18 -9.10 9.78
CA VAL A 192 -5.06 -10.21 8.83
C VAL A 192 -4.12 -9.77 7.73
N VAL A 193 -3.01 -10.48 7.55
CA VAL A 193 -2.04 -10.22 6.49
C VAL A 193 -2.19 -11.28 5.42
N ILE A 194 -2.46 -10.87 4.20
CA ILE A 194 -2.51 -11.75 3.02
C ILE A 194 -1.27 -11.52 2.15
N GLY A 195 -0.82 -12.58 1.49
CA GLY A 195 0.26 -12.51 0.50
C GLY A 195 -0.22 -13.07 -0.84
N GLN A 196 0.03 -12.32 -1.90
CA GLN A 196 -0.24 -12.69 -3.29
C GLN A 196 1.07 -12.96 -4.02
N ALA A 197 1.21 -14.14 -4.60
CA ALA A 197 2.38 -14.50 -5.38
C ALA A 197 2.36 -13.75 -6.73
N MET A 198 3.46 -13.07 -7.03
CA MET A 198 3.71 -12.48 -8.33
C MET A 198 4.19 -13.54 -9.33
N ASP A 199 3.87 -13.36 -10.61
CA ASP A 199 4.38 -14.24 -11.66
C ASP A 199 5.89 -14.07 -11.83
N ARG A 200 6.65 -15.14 -11.59
CA ARG A 200 8.11 -15.13 -11.66
C ARG A 200 8.63 -14.76 -13.05
N GLY A 201 8.00 -15.26 -14.11
CA GLY A 201 8.44 -14.98 -15.48
C GLY A 201 8.34 -13.51 -15.83
N LEU A 202 7.27 -12.83 -15.37
CA LEU A 202 7.14 -11.38 -15.50
C LEU A 202 8.14 -10.62 -14.60
N VAL A 203 8.34 -11.06 -13.35
CA VAL A 203 9.31 -10.45 -12.43
C VAL A 203 10.74 -10.54 -12.95
N ASP A 204 11.13 -11.66 -13.55
CA ASP A 204 12.47 -11.86 -14.13
C ASP A 204 12.76 -10.89 -15.30
N THR A 205 11.76 -10.13 -15.78
CA THR A 205 11.93 -9.09 -16.79
C THR A 205 12.16 -7.68 -16.23
N VAL A 206 12.26 -7.50 -14.91
CA VAL A 206 12.60 -6.19 -14.31
C VAL A 206 13.93 -5.67 -14.88
N PRO A 207 14.05 -4.37 -15.24
CA PRO A 207 13.11 -3.27 -15.00
C PRO A 207 12.25 -2.90 -16.24
N SER A 208 11.82 -3.89 -17.03
CA SER A 208 11.03 -3.64 -18.25
C SER A 208 9.61 -3.13 -17.97
N ALA A 209 8.94 -2.55 -18.98
CA ALA A 209 7.52 -2.23 -18.86
C ALA A 209 6.66 -3.48 -18.63
N LEU A 210 7.06 -4.62 -19.23
CA LEU A 210 6.38 -5.90 -19.06
C LEU A 210 6.35 -6.37 -17.60
N SER A 211 7.45 -6.19 -16.84
CA SER A 211 7.47 -6.55 -15.42
C SER A 211 6.42 -5.81 -14.58
N GLY A 212 5.99 -4.62 -15.01
CA GLY A 212 4.91 -3.87 -14.35
C GLY A 212 3.56 -4.58 -14.41
N ALA A 213 3.40 -5.57 -15.30
CA ALA A 213 2.21 -6.42 -15.34
C ALA A 213 2.13 -7.35 -14.11
N ALA A 214 3.26 -7.83 -13.59
CA ALA A 214 3.27 -8.64 -12.37
C ALA A 214 2.70 -7.87 -11.19
N THR A 215 3.10 -6.60 -11.04
CA THR A 215 2.62 -5.71 -9.98
C THR A 215 1.15 -5.35 -10.18
N GLY A 216 0.73 -5.00 -11.40
CA GLY A 216 -0.67 -4.68 -11.70
C GLY A 216 -1.61 -5.85 -11.42
N LEU A 217 -1.22 -7.07 -11.80
CA LEU A 217 -1.98 -8.27 -11.48
C LEU A 217 -2.05 -8.53 -9.97
N GLY A 218 -0.96 -8.30 -9.23
CA GLY A 218 -0.93 -8.40 -7.77
C GLY A 218 -1.96 -7.47 -7.13
N TYR A 219 -1.88 -6.17 -7.42
CA TYR A 219 -2.82 -5.18 -6.90
C TYR A 219 -4.27 -5.46 -7.33
N SER A 220 -4.48 -5.94 -8.56
CA SER A 220 -5.81 -6.32 -9.03
C SER A 220 -6.37 -7.52 -8.26
N LYS A 221 -5.54 -8.46 -7.81
CA LYS A 221 -5.96 -9.55 -6.92
C LYS A 221 -6.24 -9.07 -5.50
N ASP A 222 -5.49 -8.10 -4.99
CA ASP A 222 -5.74 -7.53 -3.65
C ASP A 222 -7.12 -6.87 -3.55
N ALA A 223 -7.70 -6.43 -4.67
CA ALA A 223 -9.02 -5.81 -4.74
C ALA A 223 -10.18 -6.78 -5.06
N LEU A 224 -9.90 -8.06 -5.38
CA LEU A 224 -10.90 -9.08 -5.74
C LEU A 224 -11.41 -9.86 -4.52
#